data_AF-A0A2D4GS30-F1
#
_entry.id   AF-A0A2D4GS30-F1
#
_cell.length_a   1.000
_cell.length_b   1.000
_cell.length_c   1.000
_cell.angle_alpha   90.00
_cell.angle_beta   90.00
_cell.angle_gamma   90.00
#
_symmetry.space_group_name_H-M   'P 1'
#
loop_
_entity.id
_entity.type
_entity.pdbx_description
1 polymer ?
#
loop_
_entity_poly.entity_id
_entity_poly.type
_entity_poly.pdbx_seq_one_letter_code
_entity_poly.pdbx_strand_id
1 'polypeptide(L)'
;IYCLTCEVPTCSMCKVFGAHKDCEVAPLQSVFQGQKTELTNCISMLVAGNDRVQTIISQLEDLCKTTEENSRVAKQSLCEKFEALIAVLEEKRTDLLQRISKEQEEKVGFMQNLIQQYNDQLEKSSKLVESAIQSMEEEGGAAFLMTAKQLIKTILDASKGGQLEKVETGFENMDYFTVDLESITEALRSIDFEADEDDEELNEEDETEEEQPVGQTDGAQ
;
A
#
# COMPACT_ATOMS: atom_id res chain seq x y z
N ILE A 1 -3.38 -28.16 -74.68
CA ILE A 1 -4.81 -28.01 -74.29
C ILE A 1 -4.92 -28.37 -72.82
N TYR A 2 -5.95 -27.90 -72.13
CA TYR A 2 -6.17 -28.27 -70.72
C TYR A 2 -7.39 -29.16 -70.62
N CYS A 3 -7.27 -30.30 -69.94
CA CYS A 3 -8.38 -31.19 -69.67
C CYS A 3 -9.13 -30.69 -68.44
N LEU A 4 -10.34 -30.18 -68.60
CA LEU A 4 -11.16 -29.68 -67.50
C LEU A 4 -11.62 -30.83 -66.60
N THR A 5 -11.96 -31.98 -67.19
CA THR A 5 -12.41 -33.16 -66.43
C THR A 5 -11.33 -33.75 -65.53
N CYS A 6 -10.06 -33.63 -65.90
CA CYS A 6 -8.94 -34.20 -65.14
C CYS A 6 -8.06 -33.13 -64.48
N GLU A 7 -8.38 -31.85 -64.67
CA GLU A 7 -7.63 -30.69 -64.16
C GLU A 7 -6.13 -30.71 -64.46
N VAL A 8 -5.74 -31.22 -65.64
CA VAL A 8 -4.33 -31.33 -66.05
C VAL A 8 -4.11 -30.87 -67.50
N PRO A 9 -2.94 -30.29 -67.82
CA PRO A 9 -2.55 -30.03 -69.20
C PRO A 9 -2.39 -31.36 -69.95
N THR A 10 -2.86 -31.40 -71.20
CA THR A 10 -2.77 -32.59 -72.05
C THR A 10 -2.38 -32.23 -73.49
N CYS A 11 -1.86 -33.20 -74.23
CA CYS A 11 -1.48 -33.04 -75.64
C CYS A 11 -2.63 -33.44 -76.58
N SER A 12 -2.56 -33.01 -77.85
CA SER A 12 -3.62 -33.30 -78.82
C SER A 12 -3.81 -34.80 -79.08
N MET A 13 -2.73 -35.59 -79.05
CA MET A 13 -2.81 -37.05 -79.26
C MET A 13 -3.59 -37.74 -78.13
N CYS A 14 -3.37 -37.34 -76.89
CA CYS A 14 -4.09 -37.90 -75.73
C CYS A 14 -5.58 -37.52 -75.71
N LYS A 15 -5.96 -36.39 -76.31
CA LYS A 15 -7.36 -36.00 -76.50
C LYS A 15 -8.04 -36.70 -77.69
N VAL A 16 -7.34 -36.97 -78.79
CA VAL A 16 -8.00 -37.57 -79.95
C VAL A 16 -8.09 -39.10 -79.83
N PHE A 17 -7.05 -39.74 -79.28
CA PHE A 17 -6.94 -41.21 -79.25
C PHE A 17 -6.60 -41.81 -77.88
N GLY A 18 -6.25 -40.98 -76.90
CA GLY A 18 -5.75 -41.44 -75.60
C GLY A 18 -6.77 -41.36 -74.47
N ALA A 19 -6.24 -41.30 -73.25
CA ALA A 19 -7.01 -41.36 -72.01
C ALA A 19 -7.99 -40.19 -71.80
N HIS A 20 -7.85 -39.09 -72.55
CA HIS A 20 -8.71 -37.91 -72.42
C HIS A 20 -9.73 -37.78 -73.57
N LYS A 21 -9.95 -38.87 -74.33
CA LYS A 21 -10.84 -38.88 -75.51
C LYS A 21 -12.22 -38.32 -75.21
N ASP A 22 -12.82 -38.76 -74.11
CA ASP A 22 -14.18 -38.38 -73.72
C ASP A 22 -14.21 -37.24 -72.69
N CYS A 23 -13.04 -36.67 -72.33
CA CYS A 23 -12.95 -35.57 -71.38
C CYS A 23 -13.21 -34.21 -72.03
N GLU A 24 -13.77 -33.27 -71.28
CA GLU A 24 -13.92 -31.89 -71.72
C GLU A 24 -12.55 -31.18 -71.70
N VAL A 25 -12.24 -30.43 -72.76
CA VAL A 25 -10.97 -29.71 -72.89
C VAL A 25 -11.19 -28.25 -73.28
N ALA A 26 -10.34 -27.37 -72.76
CA ALA A 26 -10.32 -25.95 -73.09
C ALA A 26 -8.95 -25.48 -73.60
N PRO A 27 -8.86 -24.32 -74.28
CA PRO A 27 -7.59 -23.69 -74.61
C PRO A 27 -6.78 -23.43 -73.32
N LEU A 28 -5.55 -23.96 -73.28
CA LEU A 28 -4.68 -23.87 -72.10
C LEU A 28 -4.46 -22.42 -71.64
N GLN A 29 -4.30 -21.50 -72.60
CA GLN A 29 -4.10 -20.08 -72.32
C GLN A 29 -5.31 -19.45 -71.61
N SER A 30 -6.54 -19.87 -71.93
CA SER A 30 -7.76 -19.35 -71.31
C SER A 30 -7.86 -19.80 -69.85
N VAL A 31 -7.63 -21.09 -69.59
CA VAL A 31 -7.64 -21.65 -68.23
C VAL A 31 -6.51 -21.05 -67.39
N PHE A 32 -5.31 -20.91 -67.95
CA PHE A 32 -4.17 -20.30 -67.27
C PHE A 32 -4.45 -18.86 -66.83
N GLN A 33 -5.01 -18.01 -67.70
CA GLN A 33 -5.35 -16.64 -67.32
C GLN A 33 -6.47 -16.59 -66.28
N GLY A 34 -7.50 -17.44 -66.42
CA GLY A 34 -8.57 -17.55 -65.43
C GLY A 34 -8.06 -17.92 -64.04
N GLN A 35 -7.29 -19.00 -63.93
CA GLN A 35 -6.68 -19.44 -62.66
C GLN A 35 -5.71 -18.39 -62.09
N LYS A 36 -4.97 -17.67 -62.94
CA LYS A 36 -4.09 -16.59 -62.48
C LYS A 36 -4.88 -15.43 -61.88
N THR A 37 -6.00 -15.04 -62.50
CA THR A 37 -6.90 -14.01 -61.97
C THR A 37 -7.55 -14.45 -60.67
N GLU A 38 -8.06 -15.69 -60.61
CA GLU A 38 -8.63 -16.27 -59.39
C GLU A 38 -7.62 -16.30 -58.23
N LEU A 39 -6.40 -16.81 -58.48
CA LEU A 39 -5.33 -16.78 -57.50
C LEU A 39 -4.99 -15.35 -57.05
N THR A 40 -4.96 -14.38 -57.97
CA THR A 40 -4.73 -12.97 -57.63
C THR A 40 -5.83 -12.44 -56.69
N ASN A 41 -7.10 -12.75 -56.96
CA ASN A 41 -8.22 -12.35 -56.11
C ASN A 41 -8.13 -13.02 -54.72
N CYS A 42 -7.84 -14.32 -54.66
CA CYS A 42 -7.65 -15.03 -53.39
C CYS A 42 -6.49 -14.44 -52.57
N ILE A 43 -5.38 -14.07 -53.22
CA ILE A 43 -4.26 -13.37 -52.56
C ILE A 43 -4.73 -12.02 -52.02
N SER A 44 -5.46 -11.22 -52.81
CA SER A 44 -5.98 -9.92 -52.36
C SER A 44 -6.92 -10.06 -51.15
N MET A 45 -7.79 -11.07 -51.12
CA MET A 45 -8.65 -11.35 -49.97
C MET A 45 -7.84 -11.75 -48.73
N LEU A 46 -6.82 -12.61 -48.89
CA LEU A 46 -5.97 -13.03 -47.79
C LEU A 46 -5.15 -11.87 -47.22
N VAL A 47 -4.64 -10.98 -48.07
CA VAL A 47 -3.93 -9.75 -47.65
C VAL A 47 -4.85 -8.87 -46.82
N ALA A 48 -6.07 -8.60 -47.30
CA ALA A 48 -7.05 -7.81 -46.54
C ALA A 48 -7.44 -8.48 -45.20
N GLY A 49 -7.56 -9.82 -45.18
CA GLY A 49 -7.78 -10.59 -43.96
C GLY A 49 -6.63 -10.45 -42.97
N ASN A 50 -5.38 -10.54 -43.44
CA ASN A 50 -4.19 -10.34 -42.61
C ASN A 50 -4.10 -8.92 -42.05
N ASP A 51 -4.45 -7.89 -42.83
CA ASP A 51 -4.47 -6.50 -42.37
C ASP A 51 -5.49 -6.31 -41.23
N ARG A 52 -6.66 -6.95 -41.33
CA ARG A 52 -7.65 -6.96 -40.25
C ARG A 52 -7.12 -7.66 -38.99
N VAL A 53 -6.50 -8.83 -39.13
CA VAL A 53 -5.90 -9.55 -37.99
C VAL A 53 -4.79 -8.72 -37.34
N GLN A 54 -3.94 -8.07 -38.13
CA GLN A 54 -2.88 -7.19 -37.63
C GLN A 54 -3.44 -6.01 -36.84
N THR A 55 -4.56 -5.43 -37.30
CA THR A 55 -5.27 -4.35 -36.58
C THR A 55 -5.78 -4.82 -35.22
N ILE A 56 -6.39 -6.02 -35.16
CA ILE A 56 -6.88 -6.60 -33.91
C ILE A 56 -5.72 -6.87 -32.95
N ILE A 57 -4.59 -7.41 -33.45
CA ILE A 57 -3.38 -7.62 -32.63
C ILE A 57 -2.92 -6.30 -32.00
N SER A 58 -2.82 -5.23 -32.79
CA SER A 58 -2.41 -3.92 -32.25
C SER A 58 -3.39 -3.37 -31.21
N GLN A 59 -4.70 -3.55 -31.42
CA GLN A 59 -5.71 -3.18 -30.42
C GLN A 59 -5.56 -3.96 -29.11
N LEU A 60 -5.34 -5.27 -29.20
CA LEU A 60 -5.11 -6.10 -28.02
C LEU A 60 -3.82 -5.72 -27.28
N GLU A 61 -2.74 -5.42 -28.00
CA GLU A 61 -1.49 -4.94 -27.40
C GLU A 61 -1.70 -3.61 -26.64
N ASP A 62 -2.50 -2.70 -27.18
CA ASP A 62 -2.80 -1.44 -26.50
C ASP A 62 -3.72 -1.63 -25.30
N LEU A 63 -4.74 -2.50 -25.38
CA LEU A 63 -5.57 -2.87 -24.24
C LEU A 63 -4.75 -3.51 -23.11
N CYS A 64 -3.77 -4.36 -23.44
CA CYS A 64 -2.84 -4.91 -22.46
C CYS A 64 -2.06 -3.81 -21.73
N LYS A 65 -1.47 -2.85 -22.47
CA LYS A 65 -0.74 -1.72 -21.86
C LYS A 65 -1.65 -0.87 -20.96
N THR A 66 -2.86 -0.57 -21.42
CA THR A 66 -3.84 0.19 -20.63
C THR A 66 -4.23 -0.56 -19.36
N THR A 67 -4.45 -1.87 -19.43
CA THR A 67 -4.76 -2.70 -18.26
C THR A 67 -3.61 -2.72 -17.25
N GLU A 68 -2.37 -2.84 -17.72
CA GLU A 68 -1.18 -2.77 -16.87
C GLU A 68 -1.07 -1.42 -16.16
N GLU A 69 -1.27 -0.31 -16.88
CA GLU A 69 -1.24 1.03 -16.30
C GLU A 69 -2.38 1.26 -15.29
N ASN A 70 -3.60 0.83 -15.62
CA ASN A 70 -4.74 0.89 -14.70
C ASN A 70 -4.46 0.09 -13.42
N SER A 71 -3.90 -1.12 -13.54
CA SER A 71 -3.48 -1.92 -12.39
C SER A 71 -2.41 -1.23 -11.56
N ARG A 72 -1.42 -0.59 -12.20
CA ARG A 72 -0.37 0.18 -11.53
C ARG A 72 -0.97 1.33 -10.72
N VAL A 73 -1.87 2.10 -11.31
CA VAL A 73 -2.57 3.22 -10.65
C VAL A 73 -3.41 2.73 -9.47
N ALA A 74 -4.19 1.65 -9.65
CA ALA A 74 -4.99 1.07 -8.57
C ALA A 74 -4.12 0.61 -7.38
N LYS A 75 -3.01 -0.09 -7.66
CA LYS A 75 -2.03 -0.49 -6.63
C LYS A 75 -1.44 0.72 -5.91
N GLN A 76 -1.05 1.75 -6.65
CA GLN A 76 -0.49 2.96 -6.06
C GLN A 76 -1.50 3.66 -5.14
N SER A 77 -2.75 3.82 -5.59
CA SER A 77 -3.82 4.44 -4.77
C SER A 77 -4.09 3.66 -3.49
N LEU A 78 -4.07 2.32 -3.55
CA LEU A 78 -4.20 1.48 -2.37
C LEU A 78 -3.06 1.72 -1.37
N CYS A 79 -1.81 1.73 -1.85
CA CYS A 79 -0.65 2.01 -1.00
C CYS A 79 -0.76 3.38 -0.33
N GLU A 80 -1.10 4.43 -1.08
CA GLU A 80 -1.25 5.79 -0.54
C GLU A 80 -2.30 5.87 0.57
N LYS A 81 -3.43 5.15 0.44
CA LYS A 81 -4.46 5.09 1.49
C LYS A 81 -3.94 4.43 2.77
N PHE A 82 -3.20 3.33 2.66
CA PHE A 82 -2.61 2.66 3.82
C PHE A 82 -1.47 3.46 4.47
N GLU A 83 -0.65 4.14 3.67
CA GLU A 83 0.38 5.06 4.17
C GLU A 83 -0.25 6.20 4.99
N ALA A 84 -1.38 6.76 4.52
CA ALA A 84 -2.12 7.76 5.29
C ALA A 84 -2.64 7.22 6.64
N LEU A 85 -3.17 5.99 6.67
CA LEU A 85 -3.59 5.34 7.92
C LEU A 85 -2.41 5.13 8.89
N ILE A 86 -1.27 4.68 8.37
CA ILE A 86 -0.04 4.53 9.17
C ILE A 86 0.38 5.87 9.76
N ALA A 87 0.39 6.95 8.98
CA ALA A 87 0.75 8.27 9.46
C ALA A 87 -0.13 8.74 10.62
N VAL A 88 -1.45 8.51 10.55
CA VAL A 88 -2.38 8.83 11.64
C VAL A 88 -2.08 8.00 12.90
N LEU A 89 -1.79 6.71 12.74
CA LEU A 89 -1.43 5.83 13.86
C LEU A 89 -0.10 6.25 14.52
N GLU A 90 0.88 6.65 13.72
CA GLU A 90 2.18 7.13 14.21
C GLU A 90 2.08 8.49 14.91
N GLU A 91 1.29 9.41 14.38
CA GLU A 91 0.95 10.67 15.06
C GLU A 91 0.33 10.38 16.42
N LYS A 92 -0.70 9.51 16.46
CA LYS A 92 -1.36 9.14 17.72
C LYS A 92 -0.42 8.48 18.72
N ARG A 93 0.48 7.62 18.26
CA ARG A 93 1.52 7.00 19.08
C ARG A 93 2.44 8.06 19.69
N THR A 94 2.89 9.01 18.87
CA THR A 94 3.79 10.09 19.29
C THR A 94 3.13 10.97 20.36
N ASP A 95 1.86 11.34 20.16
CA ASP A 95 1.07 12.10 21.13
C ASP A 95 0.97 11.40 22.49
N LEU A 96 0.69 10.09 22.49
CA LEU A 96 0.57 9.33 23.73
C LEU A 96 1.91 9.20 24.46
N LEU A 97 3.00 8.98 23.71
CA LEU A 97 4.35 8.97 24.28
C LEU A 97 4.72 10.32 24.89
N GLN A 98 4.39 11.42 24.21
CA GLN A 98 4.66 12.76 24.73
C GLN A 98 3.94 13.03 26.06
N ARG A 99 2.70 12.53 26.23
CA ARG A 99 1.98 12.65 27.50
C ARG A 99 2.66 11.89 28.64
N ILE A 100 3.16 10.68 28.37
CA ILE A 100 3.91 9.88 29.35
C ILE A 100 5.20 10.61 29.72
N SER A 101 5.96 11.10 28.74
CA SER A 101 7.19 11.83 28.97
C SER A 101 6.96 13.11 29.78
N LYS A 102 5.89 13.86 29.49
CA LYS A 102 5.54 15.06 30.24
C LYS A 102 5.28 14.77 31.73
N GLU A 103 4.45 13.77 32.02
CA GLU A 103 4.17 13.36 33.40
C GLU A 103 5.45 12.90 34.11
N GLN A 104 6.29 12.13 33.43
CA GLN A 104 7.60 11.71 33.95
C GLN A 104 8.47 12.93 34.28
N GLU A 105 8.59 13.89 33.37
CA GLU A 105 9.38 15.12 33.56
C GLU A 105 8.86 15.94 34.75
N GLU A 106 7.54 16.08 34.88
CA GLU A 106 6.91 16.80 36.00
C GLU A 106 7.21 16.11 37.34
N LYS A 107 7.03 14.78 37.41
CA LYS A 107 7.33 14.00 38.62
C LYS A 107 8.80 14.04 39.01
N VAL A 108 9.69 13.83 38.04
CA VAL A 108 11.14 13.86 38.26
C VAL A 108 11.58 15.27 38.66
N GLY A 109 11.05 16.31 37.99
CA GLY A 109 11.34 17.70 38.30
C GLY A 109 10.92 18.08 39.72
N PHE A 110 9.74 17.64 40.17
CA PHE A 110 9.29 17.82 41.54
C PHE A 110 10.24 17.15 42.55
N MET A 111 10.59 15.88 42.33
CA MET A 111 11.51 15.16 43.23
C MET A 111 12.91 15.80 43.27
N GLN A 112 13.44 16.22 42.13
CA GLN A 112 14.74 16.92 42.06
C GLN A 112 14.72 18.24 42.82
N ASN A 113 13.64 19.02 42.69
CA ASN A 113 13.46 20.25 43.45
C ASN A 113 13.42 19.97 44.96
N LEU A 114 12.70 18.93 45.38
CA LEU A 114 12.62 18.54 46.78
C LEU A 114 13.98 18.09 47.33
N ILE A 115 14.74 17.28 46.57
CA ILE A 115 16.11 16.89 46.91
C ILE A 115 16.99 18.13 47.11
N GLN A 116 16.90 19.12 46.23
CA GLN A 116 17.65 20.38 46.37
C GLN A 116 17.29 21.10 47.66
N GLN A 117 16.00 21.22 48.00
CA GLN A 117 15.55 21.85 49.24
C GLN A 117 16.10 21.13 50.49
N TYR A 118 16.10 19.79 50.49
CA TYR A 118 16.68 19.00 51.57
C TYR A 118 18.20 19.21 51.68
N ASN A 119 18.92 19.26 50.56
CA ASN A 119 20.36 19.54 50.54
C ASN A 119 20.68 20.95 51.07
N ASP A 120 19.91 21.97 50.68
CA ASP A 120 20.08 23.34 51.17
C ASP A 120 19.84 23.43 52.68
N GLN A 121 18.83 22.71 53.20
CA GLN A 121 18.59 22.64 54.65
C GLN A 121 19.75 21.92 55.36
N LEU A 122 20.26 20.84 54.78
CA LEU A 122 21.40 20.10 55.32
C LEU A 122 22.66 20.97 55.37
N GLU A 123 22.96 21.74 54.33
CA GLU A 123 24.11 22.65 54.28
C GLU A 123 23.99 23.75 55.35
N LYS A 124 22.81 24.37 55.49
CA LYS A 124 22.55 25.35 56.56
C LYS A 124 22.76 24.74 57.94
N SER A 125 22.29 23.52 58.15
CA SER A 125 22.50 22.80 59.40
C SER A 125 23.97 22.49 59.65
N SER A 126 24.74 22.09 58.62
CA SER A 126 26.19 21.85 58.74
C SER A 126 26.93 23.11 59.16
N LYS A 127 26.66 24.26 58.52
CA LYS A 127 27.26 25.55 58.89
C LYS A 127 26.94 25.98 60.32
N LEU A 128 25.72 25.70 60.79
CA LEU A 128 25.33 25.96 62.18
C LEU A 128 26.12 25.08 63.16
N VAL A 129 26.34 23.81 62.82
CA VAL A 129 27.17 22.90 63.62
C VAL A 129 28.63 23.38 63.66
N GLU A 130 29.22 23.74 62.51
CA GLU A 130 30.57 24.30 62.44
C GLU A 130 30.70 25.58 63.28
N SER A 131 29.74 26.49 63.18
CA SER A 131 29.70 27.72 63.99
C SER A 131 29.60 27.42 65.49
N ALA A 132 28.84 26.38 65.86
CA ALA A 132 28.72 25.91 67.24
C ALA A 132 30.05 25.38 67.77
N ILE A 133 30.75 24.56 66.98
CA ILE A 133 32.06 24.01 67.33
C ILE A 133 33.08 25.16 67.48
N GLN A 134 33.14 26.08 66.52
CA GLN A 134 34.06 27.23 66.61
C GLN A 134 33.77 28.10 67.83
N SER A 135 32.48 28.34 68.15
CA SER A 135 32.12 29.07 69.36
C SER A 135 32.53 28.33 70.64
N MET A 136 32.56 27.00 70.63
CA MET A 136 33.01 26.19 71.78
C MET A 136 34.53 26.24 72.00
N GLU A 137 35.30 26.63 70.98
CA GLU A 137 36.76 26.80 71.04
C GLU A 137 37.18 28.21 71.54
N GLU A 138 36.23 29.11 71.80
CA GLU A 138 36.48 30.48 72.28
C GLU A 138 37.10 30.51 73.69
N GLU A 139 38.32 31.04 73.81
CA GLU A 139 39.05 31.12 75.09
C GLU A 139 38.52 32.25 76.00
N GLY A 140 37.90 33.29 75.42
CA GLY A 140 37.35 34.44 76.13
C GLY A 140 35.92 34.21 76.64
N GLY A 141 35.74 33.88 77.92
CA GLY A 141 34.42 33.58 78.49
C GLY A 141 33.34 34.68 78.33
N ALA A 142 33.73 35.95 78.34
CA ALA A 142 32.80 37.05 78.07
C ALA A 142 32.37 37.13 76.59
N ALA A 143 33.31 36.93 75.66
CA ALA A 143 33.03 36.91 74.22
C ALA A 143 32.12 35.75 73.83
N PHE A 144 32.36 34.56 74.41
CA PHE A 144 31.50 33.39 74.26
C PHE A 144 30.05 33.67 74.71
N LEU A 145 29.87 34.22 75.92
CA LEU A 145 28.53 34.45 76.47
C LEU A 145 27.72 35.48 75.66
N MET A 146 28.37 36.40 74.94
CA MET A 146 27.68 37.37 74.07
C MET A 146 27.02 36.73 72.84
N THR A 147 27.53 35.61 72.34
CA THR A 147 27.06 34.95 71.11
C THR A 147 26.34 33.63 71.37
N ALA A 148 26.71 32.89 72.42
CA ALA A 148 26.23 31.54 72.71
C ALA A 148 24.70 31.44 72.84
N LYS A 149 24.05 32.39 73.52
CA LYS A 149 22.59 32.35 73.72
C LYS A 149 21.83 32.47 72.40
N GLN A 150 22.31 33.30 71.48
CA GLN A 150 21.70 33.46 70.16
C GLN A 150 21.95 32.21 69.30
N LEU A 151 23.16 31.67 69.34
CA LEU A 151 23.51 30.47 68.58
C LEU A 151 22.71 29.23 69.02
N ILE A 152 22.57 29.01 70.34
CA ILE A 152 21.74 27.94 70.90
C ILE A 152 20.29 28.07 70.43
N LYS A 153 19.74 29.28 70.44
CA LYS A 153 18.38 29.53 69.93
C LYS A 153 18.26 29.15 68.45
N THR A 154 19.19 29.61 67.62
CA THR A 154 19.19 29.31 66.18
C THR A 154 19.29 27.81 65.90
N ILE A 155 20.12 27.07 66.65
CA ILE A 155 20.26 25.61 66.53
C ILE A 155 18.98 24.90 66.95
N LEU A 156 18.38 25.30 68.08
CA LEU A 156 17.11 24.73 68.56
C LEU A 156 15.94 24.98 67.61
N ASP A 157 15.95 26.11 66.91
CA ASP A 157 14.91 26.42 65.92
C ASP A 157 15.14 25.66 64.62
N ALA A 158 16.39 25.45 64.20
CA ALA A 158 16.73 24.60 63.05
C ALA A 158 16.46 23.10 63.30
N SER A 159 16.67 22.61 64.52
CA SER A 159 16.50 21.19 64.87
C SER A 159 15.05 20.72 64.94
N LYS A 160 14.10 21.66 65.04
CA LYS A 160 12.66 21.36 64.96
C LYS A 160 12.22 20.94 63.56
N GLY A 161 13.11 21.01 62.56
CA GLY A 161 12.87 20.59 61.19
C GLY A 161 12.00 21.61 60.45
N GLY A 162 12.51 22.16 59.35
CA GLY A 162 11.68 22.91 58.42
C GLY A 162 10.53 22.04 57.90
N GLN A 163 9.36 22.63 57.70
CA GLN A 163 8.23 22.00 57.00
C GLN A 163 8.58 21.86 55.52
N LEU A 164 9.41 20.88 55.17
CA LEU A 164 9.59 20.47 53.78
C LEU A 164 8.44 19.55 53.39
N GLU A 165 8.03 19.69 52.13
CA GLU A 165 6.97 18.89 51.52
C GLU A 165 7.37 17.40 51.51
N LYS A 166 6.40 16.51 51.76
CA LYS A 166 6.64 15.06 51.74
C LYS A 166 6.10 14.49 50.44
N VAL A 167 6.84 13.55 49.86
CA VAL A 167 6.35 12.77 48.72
C VAL A 167 5.30 11.77 49.22
N GLU A 168 4.13 11.77 48.59
CA GLU A 168 3.07 10.80 48.88
C GLU A 168 3.47 9.38 48.45
N THR A 169 2.94 8.37 49.14
CA THR A 169 3.21 6.97 48.79
C THR A 169 2.60 6.63 47.42
N GLY A 170 3.42 6.10 46.51
CA GLY A 170 2.98 5.75 45.16
C GLY A 170 3.03 6.91 44.17
N PHE A 171 3.66 8.04 44.51
CA PHE A 171 3.90 9.16 43.60
C PHE A 171 4.60 8.72 42.30
N GLU A 172 5.46 7.72 42.36
CA GLU A 172 6.19 7.14 41.24
C GLU A 172 5.33 6.30 40.28
N ASN A 173 4.08 5.96 40.66
CA ASN A 173 3.23 5.08 39.87
C ASN A 173 2.89 5.69 38.50
N MET A 174 3.06 4.91 37.43
CA MET A 174 2.72 5.28 36.04
C MET A 174 1.83 4.22 35.36
N ASP A 175 1.33 3.23 36.10
CA ASP A 175 0.62 2.05 35.57
C ASP A 175 -0.78 2.39 35.01
N TYR A 176 -1.28 3.59 35.26
CA TYR A 176 -2.54 4.09 34.72
C TYR A 176 -2.46 4.48 33.24
N PHE A 177 -1.26 4.52 32.64
CA PHE A 177 -1.11 4.69 31.19
C PHE A 177 -1.38 3.37 30.45
N THR A 178 -2.65 3.07 30.24
CA THR A 178 -3.11 1.89 29.50
C THR A 178 -3.81 2.29 28.21
N VAL A 179 -3.62 1.51 27.13
CA VAL A 179 -4.28 1.72 25.83
C VAL A 179 -4.91 0.41 25.38
N ASP A 180 -6.21 0.46 25.03
CA ASP A 180 -6.92 -0.64 24.38
C ASP A 180 -7.00 -0.38 22.87
N LEU A 181 -6.61 -1.39 22.07
CA LEU A 181 -6.53 -1.34 20.61
C LEU A 181 -7.36 -2.45 19.94
N GLU A 182 -8.14 -3.21 20.69
CA GLU A 182 -8.84 -4.38 20.17
C GLU A 182 -9.85 -4.00 19.08
N SER A 183 -10.70 -3.01 19.34
CA SER A 183 -11.68 -2.50 18.36
C SER A 183 -11.04 -1.96 17.07
N ILE A 184 -9.92 -1.24 17.18
CA ILE A 184 -9.17 -0.72 16.02
C ILE A 184 -8.57 -1.89 15.23
N THR A 185 -8.05 -2.90 15.93
CA THR A 185 -7.49 -4.10 15.30
C THR A 185 -8.56 -4.88 14.53
N GLU A 186 -9.76 -5.01 15.10
CA GLU A 186 -10.90 -5.62 14.42
C GLU A 186 -11.31 -4.82 13.18
N ALA A 187 -11.42 -3.50 13.30
CA ALA A 187 -11.74 -2.63 12.16
C ALA A 187 -10.70 -2.72 11.04
N LEU A 188 -9.41 -2.80 11.37
CA LEU A 188 -8.34 -2.99 10.39
C LEU A 188 -8.41 -4.36 9.70
N ARG A 189 -8.84 -5.41 10.41
CA ARG A 189 -9.02 -6.76 9.83
C ARG A 189 -10.21 -6.87 8.90
N SER A 190 -11.21 -6.01 9.06
CA SER A 190 -12.41 -5.99 8.21
C SER A 190 -12.26 -5.15 6.94
N ILE A 191 -11.10 -4.52 6.70
CA ILE A 191 -10.88 -3.73 5.48
C ILE A 191 -10.82 -4.69 4.27
N ASP A 192 -11.67 -4.43 3.29
CA ASP A 192 -11.71 -5.13 2.01
C ASP A 192 -12.01 -4.11 0.88
N PHE A 193 -11.90 -4.54 -0.38
CA PHE A 193 -12.39 -3.75 -1.50
C PHE A 193 -13.92 -3.66 -1.45
N GLU A 194 -14.45 -2.49 -1.82
CA GLU A 194 -15.88 -2.32 -2.02
C GLU A 194 -16.28 -3.23 -3.20
N ALA A 195 -17.27 -4.11 -2.99
CA ALA A 195 -17.81 -4.91 -4.07
C ALA A 195 -18.58 -3.98 -5.01
N ASP A 196 -18.19 -3.92 -6.27
CA ASP A 196 -18.95 -3.22 -7.31
C ASP A 196 -20.28 -3.97 -7.50
N GLU A 197 -21.41 -3.29 -7.28
CA GLU A 197 -22.77 -3.83 -7.54
C GLU A 197 -23.10 -3.93 -9.04
N ASP A 198 -22.17 -3.61 -9.95
CA ASP A 198 -22.41 -3.39 -11.38
C ASP A 198 -21.90 -4.52 -12.32
N ASP A 199 -21.64 -5.73 -11.81
CA ASP A 199 -21.12 -6.87 -12.61
C ASP A 199 -22.23 -7.71 -13.31
N GLU A 200 -23.45 -7.18 -13.45
CA GLU A 200 -24.60 -7.88 -14.08
C GLU A 200 -24.91 -7.49 -15.54
N GLU A 201 -24.22 -6.52 -16.18
CA GLU A 201 -24.64 -6.00 -17.51
C GLU A 201 -23.79 -6.42 -18.74
N LEU A 202 -22.89 -7.42 -18.67
CA LEU A 202 -22.03 -7.78 -19.82
C LEU A 202 -22.26 -9.18 -20.44
N ASN A 203 -23.38 -9.85 -20.15
CA ASN A 203 -23.62 -11.22 -20.62
C ASN A 203 -24.91 -11.44 -21.43
N GLU A 204 -25.47 -10.42 -22.08
CA GLU A 204 -26.53 -10.63 -23.06
C GLU A 204 -26.21 -9.88 -24.36
N GLU A 205 -26.40 -10.57 -25.49
CA GLU A 205 -26.33 -10.11 -26.89
C GLU A 205 -25.01 -10.30 -27.65
N ASP A 206 -24.70 -11.56 -28.02
CA ASP A 206 -24.27 -11.84 -29.40
C ASP A 206 -24.57 -13.32 -29.79
N GLU A 207 -25.86 -13.65 -29.93
CA GLU A 207 -26.31 -14.87 -30.63
C GLU A 207 -27.43 -14.53 -31.62
N THR A 208 -27.06 -13.97 -32.77
CA THR A 208 -27.89 -13.89 -34.00
C THR A 208 -26.91 -13.88 -35.19
N GLU A 209 -26.93 -14.70 -36.24
CA GLU A 209 -27.84 -15.69 -36.79
C GLU A 209 -26.99 -16.61 -37.70
N GLU A 210 -27.14 -17.94 -37.59
CA GLU A 210 -26.64 -18.87 -38.62
C GLU A 210 -27.62 -18.88 -39.81
N GLU A 211 -27.23 -18.32 -40.96
CA GLU A 211 -27.97 -18.52 -42.22
C GLU A 211 -27.82 -19.97 -42.71
N GLN A 212 -28.94 -20.71 -42.72
CA GLN A 212 -29.05 -22.04 -43.32
C GLN A 212 -29.19 -22.00 -44.86
N PRO A 213 -28.82 -23.09 -45.57
CA PRO A 213 -28.60 -23.09 -47.01
C PRO A 213 -29.89 -23.23 -47.83
N VAL A 214 -29.93 -22.59 -48.99
CA VAL A 214 -31.00 -22.73 -49.99
C VAL A 214 -30.86 -24.08 -50.70
N GLY A 215 -31.72 -25.03 -50.35
CA GLY A 215 -31.96 -26.26 -51.11
C GLY A 215 -33.46 -26.47 -51.29
N GLN A 216 -33.99 -26.09 -52.46
CA GLN A 216 -35.29 -26.58 -52.92
C GLN A 216 -35.08 -27.36 -54.23
N THR A 217 -35.05 -28.68 -54.06
CA THR A 217 -35.56 -29.62 -55.04
C THR A 217 -37.09 -29.52 -55.05
N ASP A 218 -37.70 -29.45 -56.23
CA ASP A 218 -38.92 -30.22 -56.48
C ASP A 218 -39.07 -30.46 -57.98
N GLY A 219 -39.32 -31.73 -58.31
CA GLY A 219 -39.80 -32.17 -59.60
C GLY A 219 -41.20 -32.74 -59.48
N ALA A 220 -41.82 -32.93 -60.66
CA ALA A 220 -43.12 -33.55 -60.93
C ALA A 220 -44.35 -32.64 -60.78
N GLN A 221 -44.90 -32.17 -61.92
CA GLN A 221 -45.82 -32.95 -62.74
C GLN A 221 -45.90 -32.38 -64.17
#